data_AF-A0A1A9RPJ2-F1
#
_entry.id   AF-A0A1A9RPJ2-F1
#
_cell.length_a   1.000
_cell.length_b   1.000
_cell.length_c   1.000
_cell.angle_alpha   90.00
_cell.angle_beta   90.00
_cell.angle_gamma   90.00
#
_symmetry.space_group_name_H-M   'P 1'
#
loop_
_entity.id
_entity.type
_entity.pdbx_description
1 polymer ?
#
loop_
_entity_poly.entity_id
_entity_poly.type
_entity_poly.pdbx_seq_one_letter_code
_entity_poly.pdbx_strand_id
1 'polypeptide(L)'
;MGDWGYKVYENDEAADWFASFWESKDFDLLAQEVEQFDPSEENYDTIRAVAHVLIAFGSPYACPFSFIDRLYPTMQATLVILQNMLTPPNDTWGFLDMWGEDPGIVREVEQQIRDLQELLPK
;
A
#
# COMPACT_ATOMS: atom_id res chain seq x y z
N MET A 1 -9.83 -3.17 21.91
CA MET A 1 -9.12 -3.32 20.62
C MET A 1 -7.74 -3.82 21.01
N GLY A 2 -7.40 -5.07 20.64
CA GLY A 2 -6.12 -5.68 21.04
C GLY A 2 -4.95 -4.90 20.43
N ASP A 3 -3.74 -5.07 20.96
CA ASP A 3 -2.53 -4.44 20.44
C ASP A 3 -2.35 -4.78 18.95
N TRP A 4 -2.79 -3.88 18.06
CA TRP A 4 -2.53 -3.96 16.63
C TRP A 4 -1.09 -3.51 16.42
N GLY A 5 -0.35 -4.29 15.65
CA GLY A 5 1.05 -3.99 15.38
C GLY A 5 1.20 -3.00 14.22
N TYR A 6 2.37 -2.38 14.10
CA TYR A 6 2.61 -1.39 13.05
C TYR A 6 2.77 -2.01 11.68
N LYS A 7 3.04 -3.31 11.59
CA LYS A 7 3.27 -3.94 10.29
C LYS A 7 1.97 -4.07 9.52
N VAL A 8 2.11 -4.07 8.21
CA VAL A 8 1.01 -4.19 7.26
C VAL A 8 0.10 -5.40 7.48
N TYR A 9 0.58 -6.49 8.07
CA TYR A 9 -0.18 -7.72 8.31
C TYR A 9 -0.59 -7.92 9.78
N GLU A 10 -0.41 -6.91 10.62
CA GLU A 10 -0.74 -6.94 12.05
C GLU A 10 -2.07 -6.19 12.35
N ASN A 11 -2.92 -6.02 11.33
CA ASN A 11 -4.28 -5.44 11.40
C ASN A 11 -5.30 -6.30 10.62
N ASP A 12 -6.58 -6.20 10.99
CA ASP A 12 -7.63 -7.07 10.43
C ASP A 12 -7.96 -6.71 8.96
N GLU A 13 -8.00 -5.41 8.59
CA GLU A 13 -8.34 -4.96 7.24
C GLU A 13 -7.37 -5.54 6.20
N ALA A 14 -6.07 -5.39 6.43
CA ALA A 14 -5.05 -5.92 5.53
C ALA A 14 -5.03 -7.45 5.54
N ALA A 15 -5.31 -8.11 6.67
CA ALA A 15 -5.39 -9.56 6.73
C ALA A 15 -6.53 -10.11 5.85
N ASP A 16 -7.72 -9.50 5.93
CA ASP A 16 -8.87 -9.83 5.09
C ASP A 16 -8.59 -9.54 3.60
N TRP A 17 -7.93 -8.42 3.33
CA TRP A 17 -7.52 -8.07 1.97
C TRP A 17 -6.51 -9.08 1.40
N PHE A 18 -5.48 -9.46 2.16
CA PHE A 18 -4.51 -10.48 1.73
C PHE A 18 -5.19 -11.82 1.45
N ALA A 19 -6.13 -12.24 2.29
CA ALA A 19 -6.89 -13.47 2.06
C ALA A 19 -7.62 -13.42 0.70
N SER A 20 -8.29 -12.31 0.41
CA SER A 20 -9.01 -12.08 -0.85
C SER A 20 -8.06 -12.04 -2.06
N PHE A 21 -6.93 -11.34 -1.94
CA PHE A 21 -5.91 -11.25 -2.99
C PHE A 21 -5.31 -12.62 -3.35
N TRP A 22 -4.98 -13.44 -2.35
CA TRP A 22 -4.40 -14.76 -2.60
C TRP A 22 -5.42 -15.77 -3.12
N GLU A 23 -6.70 -15.61 -2.80
CA GLU A 23 -7.79 -16.40 -3.39
C GLU A 23 -7.99 -16.04 -4.87
N SER A 24 -8.00 -14.74 -5.21
CA SER A 24 -8.18 -14.27 -6.59
C SER A 24 -6.98 -14.60 -7.48
N LYS A 25 -5.75 -14.52 -6.92
CA LYS A 25 -4.47 -14.63 -7.65
C LYS A 25 -4.34 -13.62 -8.78
N ASP A 26 -5.04 -12.50 -8.66
CA ASP A 26 -5.15 -11.49 -9.69
C ASP A 26 -4.37 -10.23 -9.31
N PHE A 27 -3.26 -10.00 -10.01
CA PHE A 27 -2.45 -8.79 -9.82
C PHE A 27 -3.16 -7.53 -10.32
N ASP A 28 -4.18 -7.65 -11.18
CA ASP A 28 -4.99 -6.50 -11.59
C ASP A 28 -5.75 -5.90 -10.40
N LEU A 29 -5.99 -6.66 -9.33
CA LEU A 29 -6.55 -6.14 -8.08
C LEU A 29 -5.66 -5.06 -7.48
N LEU A 30 -4.33 -5.20 -7.53
CA LEU A 30 -3.40 -4.20 -6.99
C LEU A 30 -3.61 -2.83 -7.64
N ALA A 31 -3.77 -2.82 -8.96
CA ALA A 31 -4.00 -1.61 -9.71
C ALA A 31 -5.41 -1.06 -9.46
N GLN A 32 -6.41 -1.94 -9.34
CA GLN A 32 -7.77 -1.53 -9.01
C GLN A 32 -7.84 -0.80 -7.66
N GLU A 33 -7.25 -1.36 -6.61
CA GLU A 33 -7.24 -0.73 -5.28
C GLU A 33 -6.61 0.67 -5.31
N VAL A 34 -5.51 0.81 -6.04
CA VAL A 34 -4.79 2.08 -6.16
C VAL A 34 -5.56 3.10 -7.00
N GLU A 35 -6.20 2.66 -8.08
CA GLU A 35 -7.01 3.52 -8.95
C GLU A 35 -8.32 3.98 -8.28
N GLN A 36 -8.88 3.16 -7.38
CA GLN A 36 -10.15 3.41 -6.69
C GLN A 36 -9.96 4.02 -5.29
N PHE A 37 -8.71 4.25 -4.86
CA PHE A 37 -8.42 4.78 -3.54
C PHE A 37 -9.09 6.15 -3.32
N ASP A 38 -9.86 6.23 -2.24
CA ASP A 38 -10.45 7.46 -1.73
C ASP A 38 -10.03 7.64 -0.26
N PRO A 39 -9.31 8.73 0.10
CA PRO A 39 -8.89 8.97 1.48
C PRO A 39 -10.06 9.12 2.47
N SER A 40 -11.27 9.45 1.99
CA SER A 40 -12.46 9.57 2.84
C SER A 40 -13.08 8.24 3.26
N GLU A 41 -12.73 7.13 2.58
CA GLU A 41 -13.17 5.77 2.93
C GLU A 41 -12.21 5.10 3.94
N GLU A 42 -11.13 5.78 4.33
CA GLU A 42 -10.16 5.33 5.34
C GLU A 42 -9.46 3.97 5.09
N ASN A 43 -9.52 3.44 3.87
CA ASN A 43 -8.90 2.15 3.46
C ASN A 43 -7.37 2.25 3.28
N TYR A 44 -6.68 2.90 4.21
CA TYR A 44 -5.23 3.13 4.13
C TYR A 44 -4.44 1.82 4.29
N ASP A 45 -4.90 0.90 5.14
CA ASP A 45 -4.21 -0.37 5.39
C ASP A 45 -4.26 -1.30 4.17
N THR A 46 -5.33 -1.24 3.38
CA THR A 46 -5.41 -1.88 2.05
C THR A 46 -4.29 -1.39 1.12
N ILE A 47 -4.05 -0.09 1.01
CA ILE A 47 -2.96 0.44 0.16
C ILE A 47 -1.58 0.04 0.69
N ARG A 48 -1.42 0.00 2.02
CA ARG A 48 -0.19 -0.52 2.62
C ARG A 48 0.01 -2.00 2.28
N ALA A 49 -1.05 -2.80 2.23
CA ALA A 49 -1.02 -4.21 1.81
C ALA A 49 -0.64 -4.34 0.32
N VAL A 50 -1.22 -3.52 -0.56
CA VAL A 50 -0.83 -3.44 -1.97
C VAL A 50 0.66 -3.12 -2.12
N ALA A 51 1.15 -2.11 -1.39
CA ALA A 51 2.56 -1.75 -1.40
C ALA A 51 3.46 -2.92 -0.98
N HIS A 52 3.06 -3.69 0.03
CA HIS A 52 3.80 -4.88 0.47
C HIS A 52 3.91 -5.94 -0.64
N VAL A 53 2.84 -6.21 -1.38
CA VAL A 53 2.86 -7.13 -2.53
C VAL A 53 3.78 -6.62 -3.63
N LEU A 54 3.69 -5.33 -3.96
CA LEU A 54 4.55 -4.70 -4.97
C LEU A 54 6.02 -4.72 -4.56
N ILE A 55 6.35 -4.52 -3.29
CA ILE A 55 7.72 -4.61 -2.80
C ILE A 55 8.26 -6.04 -2.92
N ALA A 56 7.43 -7.04 -2.57
CA ALA A 56 7.84 -8.44 -2.61
C ALA A 56 7.93 -9.03 -4.03
N PHE A 57 7.03 -8.64 -4.94
CA PHE A 57 6.83 -9.29 -6.24
C PHE A 57 6.90 -8.35 -7.44
N GLY A 58 7.11 -7.07 -7.22
CA GLY A 58 7.06 -6.04 -8.26
C GLY A 58 8.30 -5.93 -9.14
N SER A 59 9.20 -6.92 -9.12
CA SER A 59 10.23 -7.02 -10.14
C SER A 59 9.60 -7.43 -11.48
N PRO A 60 9.98 -6.81 -12.61
CA PRO A 60 9.49 -7.22 -13.93
C PRO A 60 9.85 -8.68 -14.28
N TYR A 61 10.78 -9.30 -13.55
CA TYR A 61 11.16 -10.71 -13.70
C TYR A 61 10.36 -11.67 -12.81
N ALA A 62 9.64 -11.16 -11.80
CA ALA A 62 8.86 -11.95 -10.86
C ALA A 62 7.34 -11.76 -11.03
N CYS A 63 6.93 -10.62 -11.55
CA CYS A 63 5.55 -10.24 -11.75
C CYS A 63 4.88 -11.04 -12.89
N PRO A 64 3.57 -11.35 -12.81
CA PRO A 64 2.83 -11.94 -13.93
C PRO A 64 2.94 -11.09 -15.21
N PHE A 65 3.19 -11.76 -16.34
CA PHE A 65 3.33 -11.09 -17.63
C PHE A 65 2.10 -10.24 -18.01
N SER A 66 0.90 -10.67 -17.61
CA SER A 66 -0.35 -9.93 -17.85
C SER A 66 -0.40 -8.55 -17.18
N PHE A 67 0.39 -8.34 -16.12
CA PHE A 67 0.38 -7.11 -15.34
C PHE A 67 1.55 -6.16 -15.68
N ILE A 68 2.49 -6.59 -16.53
CA ILE A 68 3.78 -5.90 -16.69
C ILE A 68 3.64 -4.45 -17.20
N ASP A 69 2.65 -4.19 -18.05
CA ASP A 69 2.37 -2.85 -18.58
C ASP A 69 1.78 -1.91 -17.52
N ARG A 70 1.12 -2.46 -16.49
CA ARG A 70 0.51 -1.72 -15.38
C ARG A 70 1.45 -1.61 -14.18
N LEU A 71 2.47 -2.45 -14.09
CA LEU A 71 3.38 -2.57 -12.95
C LEU A 71 3.94 -1.23 -12.48
N TYR A 72 4.69 -0.52 -13.33
CA TYR A 72 5.29 0.76 -12.94
C TYR A 72 4.26 1.87 -12.69
N PRO A 73 3.21 2.05 -13.52
CA PRO A 73 2.12 2.96 -13.19
C PRO A 73 1.50 2.70 -11.82
N THR A 74 1.22 1.45 -11.47
CA THR A 74 0.65 1.08 -10.16
C THR A 74 1.62 1.35 -9.03
N MET A 75 2.91 1.04 -9.18
CA MET A 75 3.94 1.39 -8.20
C MET A 75 4.03 2.90 -7.97
N GLN A 76 4.02 3.69 -9.03
CA GLN A 76 4.09 5.15 -8.93
C GLN A 76 2.87 5.73 -8.21
N ALA A 77 1.67 5.27 -8.56
CA ALA A 77 0.45 5.71 -7.90
C ALA A 77 0.41 5.28 -6.42
N THR A 78 0.81 4.05 -6.11
CA THR A 78 0.94 3.58 -4.72
C THR A 78 1.92 4.45 -3.92
N LEU A 79 3.07 4.77 -4.51
CA LEU A 79 4.08 5.62 -3.90
C LEU A 79 3.52 7.01 -3.54
N VAL A 80 2.76 7.63 -4.45
CA VAL A 80 2.12 8.93 -4.21
C VAL A 80 1.13 8.85 -3.06
N ILE A 81 0.32 7.79 -2.98
CA ILE A 81 -0.64 7.62 -1.89
C ILE A 81 0.11 7.48 -0.56
N LEU A 82 1.14 6.64 -0.46
CA LEU A 82 1.94 6.49 0.77
C LEU A 82 2.61 7.81 1.19
N GLN A 83 3.12 8.59 0.23
CA GLN A 83 3.69 9.91 0.53
C GLN A 83 2.64 10.88 1.08
N ASN A 84 1.43 10.88 0.52
CA ASN A 84 0.33 11.69 0.99
C ASN A 84 -0.18 11.25 2.37
N MET A 85 -0.07 9.96 2.73
CA MET A 85 -0.36 9.50 4.09
C MET A 85 0.54 10.17 5.14
N LEU A 86 1.81 10.44 4.80
CA LEU A 86 2.77 11.11 5.69
C LEU A 86 2.78 12.63 5.55
N THR A 87 2.44 13.14 4.37
CA THR A 87 2.32 14.57 4.08
C THR A 87 0.97 14.84 3.42
N PRO A 88 -0.11 14.89 4.23
CA PRO A 88 -1.46 15.14 3.75
C PRO A 88 -1.56 16.36 2.84
N PRO A 89 -2.12 16.24 1.62
CA PRO A 89 -2.36 17.40 0.76
C PRO A 89 -3.54 18.26 1.23
N ASN A 90 -4.45 17.70 2.04
CA ASN A 90 -5.61 18.37 2.63
C ASN A 90 -6.19 17.54 3.80
N ASP A 91 -7.19 18.09 4.49
CA ASP A 91 -7.80 17.52 5.70
C ASP A 91 -8.62 16.24 5.48
N THR A 92 -8.84 15.78 4.24
CA THR A 92 -9.53 14.49 3.99
C THR A 92 -8.64 13.29 4.30
N TRP A 93 -7.33 13.50 4.47
CA TRP A 93 -6.35 12.44 4.73
C TRP A 93 -6.18 12.24 6.25
N GLY A 94 -7.01 11.37 6.82
CA GLY A 94 -7.05 11.09 8.27
C GLY A 94 -6.02 10.07 8.77
N PHE A 95 -5.12 9.56 7.92
CA PHE A 95 -4.23 8.45 8.28
C PHE A 95 -3.41 8.66 9.56
N LEU A 96 -2.70 9.79 9.69
CA LEU A 96 -1.88 10.06 10.87
C LEU A 96 -2.74 10.27 12.11
N ASP A 97 -3.90 10.91 11.96
CA ASP A 97 -4.84 11.14 13.06
C ASP A 97 -5.41 9.82 13.60
N MET A 98 -5.76 8.88 12.71
CA MET A 98 -6.21 7.53 13.08
C MET A 98 -5.18 6.77 13.92
N TRP A 99 -3.90 6.94 13.60
CA TRP A 99 -2.79 6.32 14.32
C TRP A 99 -2.25 7.17 15.48
N GLY A 100 -2.86 8.31 15.79
CA GLY A 100 -2.42 9.21 16.85
C GLY A 100 -0.99 9.72 16.66
N GLU A 101 -0.58 9.93 15.40
CA GLU A 101 0.77 10.34 15.00
C GLU A 101 1.88 9.40 15.52
N ASP A 102 1.58 8.11 15.70
CA ASP A 102 2.54 7.15 16.28
C ASP A 102 3.82 7.02 15.40
N PRO A 103 5.03 7.24 15.96
CA PRO A 103 6.27 7.17 15.19
C PRO A 103 6.59 5.76 14.65
N GLY A 104 5.96 4.71 15.18
CA GLY A 104 6.03 3.34 14.67
C GLY A 104 5.38 3.21 13.29
N ILE A 105 4.16 3.71 13.12
CA ILE A 105 3.47 3.67 11.83
C ILE A 105 4.18 4.53 10.79
N VAL A 106 4.67 5.71 11.19
CA VAL A 106 5.40 6.63 10.31
C VAL A 106 6.64 5.94 9.75
N ARG A 107 7.44 5.30 10.62
CA ARG A 107 8.64 4.57 10.22
C ARG A 107 8.35 3.42 9.26
N GLU A 108 7.24 2.73 9.46
CA GLU A 108 6.84 1.63 8.58
C GLU A 108 6.45 2.15 7.19
N VAL A 109 5.62 3.20 7.11
CA VAL A 109 5.23 3.80 5.83
C VAL A 109 6.44 4.41 5.11
N GLU A 110 7.34 5.08 5.84
CA GLU A 110 8.61 5.56 5.27
C GLU A 110 9.46 4.42 4.71
N GLN A 111 9.48 3.24 5.35
CA GLN A 111 10.19 2.08 4.83
C GLN A 111 9.55 1.56 3.55
N GLN A 112 8.21 1.46 3.49
CA GLN A 112 7.50 1.07 2.27
C GLN A 112 7.78 2.04 1.11
N ILE A 113 7.82 3.35 1.38
CA ILE A 113 8.19 4.37 0.40
C ILE A 113 9.61 4.13 -0.13
N ARG A 114 10.59 3.90 0.76
CA ARG A 114 11.98 3.63 0.36
C ARG A 114 12.10 2.37 -0.50
N ASP A 115 11.54 1.26 -0.05
CA ASP A 115 11.63 -0.02 -0.75
C ASP A 115 10.97 0.05 -2.13
N LEU A 116 9.83 0.75 -2.25
CA LEU A 116 9.15 0.92 -3.54
C LEU A 116 9.93 1.83 -4.49
N GLN A 117 10.59 2.88 -3.98
CA GLN A 117 11.46 3.74 -4.76
C GLN A 117 12.69 3.01 -5.32
N GLU A 118 13.22 2.02 -4.60
CA GLU A 118 14.36 1.22 -5.07
C GLU A 118 14.01 0.31 -6.26
N LEU A 119 12.73 -0.09 -6.39
CA LEU A 119 12.24 -0.91 -7.49
C LEU A 119 11.91 -0.13 -8.75
N LEU A 120 11.64 1.18 -8.63
CA LEU A 120 11.33 2.03 -9.77
C LEU A 120 12.59 2.32 -10.61
N PRO A 121 12.48 2.32 -11.94
CA PRO A 121 13.59 2.70 -12.81
C PRO A 121 14.00 4.16 -12.56
N LYS A 122 15.31 4.42 -12.58
CA LYS A 122 15.92 5.74 -12.36
C LYS A 122 15.90 6.63 -13.61
#